data_AF-A0A161P9E4-F1
#
_entry.id   AF-A0A161P9E4-F1
#
_cell.length_a   1.000
_cell.length_b   1.000
_cell.length_c   1.000
_cell.angle_alpha   90.00
_cell.angle_beta   90.00
_cell.angle_gamma   90.00
#
_symmetry.space_group_name_H-M   'P 1'
#
loop_
_entity.id
_entity.type
_entity.pdbx_description
1 polymer ?
#
loop_
_entity_poly.entity_id
_entity_poly.type
_entity_poly.pdbx_seq_one_letter_code
_entity_poly.pdbx_strand_id
1 'polypeptide(L)'
;MIFHFKQGSTNQTLTLSLKSFDVDIDLSNSTVRFIMTDHYRQNLLIDELAVIESINEGTVSYTFHSGQTELTGTFKAEFEVYGPNNQFKVFPNKEYLRIKIHPKLRHLQQNHSSSILDGGDFK
;
A
#
# COMPACT_ATOMS: atom_id res chain seq x y z
N MET A 1 -3.38 -7.23 -11.51
CA MET A 1 -3.16 -8.07 -10.31
C MET A 1 -3.79 -7.42 -9.07
N ILE A 2 -4.23 -8.19 -8.07
CA ILE A 2 -4.81 -7.66 -6.82
C ILE A 2 -4.09 -8.25 -5.60
N PHE A 3 -3.68 -7.40 -4.66
CA PHE A 3 -3.15 -7.78 -3.35
C PHE A 3 -4.18 -7.54 -2.25
N HIS A 4 -4.26 -8.44 -1.27
CA HIS A 4 -5.26 -8.42 -0.22
C HIS A 4 -4.62 -8.31 1.15
N PHE A 5 -4.98 -7.26 1.90
CA PHE A 5 -4.53 -7.05 3.28
C PHE A 5 -5.71 -6.94 4.23
N LYS A 6 -5.43 -7.12 5.53
CA LYS A 6 -6.35 -6.78 6.61
C LYS A 6 -6.01 -5.39 7.15
N GLN A 7 -7.04 -4.70 7.59
CA GLN A 7 -6.93 -3.38 8.22
C GLN A 7 -5.95 -3.41 9.41
N GLY A 8 -5.05 -2.45 9.46
CA GLY A 8 -4.05 -2.28 10.52
C GLY A 8 -2.98 -3.38 10.54
N SER A 9 -2.85 -4.16 9.46
CA SER A 9 -1.72 -5.09 9.30
C SER A 9 -0.43 -4.31 9.06
N THR A 10 0.56 -4.53 9.92
CA THR A 10 1.92 -4.01 9.77
C THR A 10 2.83 -5.06 9.16
N ASN A 11 3.97 -4.61 8.59
CA ASN A 11 5.03 -5.48 8.06
C ASN A 11 4.56 -6.42 6.96
N GLN A 12 3.53 -6.02 6.20
CA GLN A 12 3.16 -6.70 4.97
C GLN A 12 4.08 -6.21 3.86
N THR A 13 4.79 -7.12 3.21
CA THR A 13 5.68 -6.78 2.10
C THR A 13 5.02 -7.17 0.78
N LEU A 14 4.95 -6.21 -0.14
CA LEU A 14 4.62 -6.45 -1.53
C LEU A 14 5.92 -6.64 -2.29
N THR A 15 6.10 -7.77 -2.96
CA THR A 15 7.26 -8.05 -3.80
C THR A 15 6.80 -8.26 -5.25
N LEU A 16 7.50 -7.64 -6.20
CA LEU A 16 7.14 -7.68 -7.62
C LEU A 16 8.40 -7.67 -8.50
N SER A 17 8.43 -8.52 -9.52
CA SER A 17 9.38 -8.39 -10.62
C SER A 17 8.83 -7.43 -11.68
N LEU A 18 9.54 -6.32 -11.90
CA LEU A 18 9.18 -5.30 -12.87
C LEU A 18 9.57 -5.77 -14.27
N LYS A 19 8.60 -5.74 -15.19
CA LYS A 19 8.78 -6.23 -16.56
C LYS A 19 8.42 -5.17 -17.59
N SER A 20 9.23 -5.09 -18.64
CA SER A 20 8.97 -4.31 -19.85
C SER A 20 8.81 -5.26 -21.02
N PHE A 21 7.63 -5.27 -21.65
CA PHE A 21 7.29 -6.23 -22.71
C PHE A 21 7.57 -7.69 -22.34
N ASP A 22 7.20 -8.06 -21.11
CA ASP A 22 7.40 -9.40 -20.52
C ASP A 22 8.86 -9.82 -20.26
N VAL A 23 9.81 -8.91 -20.47
CA VAL A 23 11.23 -9.05 -20.14
C VAL A 23 11.52 -8.34 -18.82
N ASP A 24 12.29 -8.98 -17.93
CA ASP A 24 12.75 -8.37 -16.69
C ASP A 24 13.62 -7.15 -16.99
N ILE A 25 13.56 -6.14 -16.13
CA ILE A 25 14.32 -4.90 -16.32
C ILE A 25 15.57 -4.89 -15.45
N ASP A 26 16.67 -4.35 -15.98
CA ASP A 26 17.85 -4.03 -15.18
C ASP A 26 17.61 -2.72 -14.41
N LEU A 27 17.81 -2.79 -13.09
CA LEU A 27 17.65 -1.67 -12.15
C LEU A 27 18.99 -1.05 -11.73
N SER A 28 20.07 -1.34 -12.45
CA SER A 28 21.40 -0.78 -12.18
C SER A 28 21.37 0.75 -12.15
N ASN A 29 21.96 1.33 -11.10
CA ASN A 29 21.98 2.78 -10.85
C ASN A 29 20.58 3.43 -10.86
N SER A 30 19.54 2.69 -10.49
CA SER A 30 18.17 3.18 -10.43
C SER A 30 17.71 3.43 -8.99
N THR A 31 16.80 4.38 -8.82
CA THR A 31 15.99 4.55 -7.61
C THR A 31 14.56 4.16 -7.92
N VAL A 32 13.90 3.45 -7.02
CA VAL A 32 12.50 3.04 -7.18
C VAL A 32 11.65 3.64 -6.07
N ARG A 33 10.52 4.24 -6.44
CA ARG A 33 9.51 4.75 -5.51
C ARG A 33 8.24 3.93 -5.63
N PHE A 34 7.62 3.62 -4.51
CA PHE A 34 6.29 3.05 -4.46
C PHE A 34 5.26 4.17 -4.28
N ILE A 35 4.35 4.26 -5.24
CA ILE A 35 3.28 5.25 -5.25
C ILE A 35 1.96 4.54 -4.98
N MET A 36 1.17 5.02 -4.04
CA MET A 36 -0.18 4.53 -3.80
C MET A 36 -1.17 5.70 -3.71
N THR A 37 -2.29 5.56 -4.40
CA THR A 37 -3.40 6.51 -4.35
C THR A 37 -4.68 5.82 -3.90
N ASP A 38 -5.64 6.61 -3.42
CA ASP A 38 -7.02 6.12 -3.37
C ASP A 38 -7.54 5.78 -4.79
N HIS A 39 -8.51 4.87 -4.88
CA HIS A 39 -8.97 4.37 -6.18
C HIS A 39 -9.81 5.36 -6.98
N TYR A 40 -10.54 6.28 -6.31
CA TYR A 40 -11.63 7.05 -6.92
C TYR A 40 -11.30 8.53 -7.14
N ARG A 41 -10.62 9.15 -6.18
CA ARG A 41 -10.24 10.56 -6.14
C ARG A 41 -8.77 10.77 -6.51
N GLN A 42 -7.97 9.70 -6.59
CA GLN A 42 -6.54 9.74 -6.91
C GLN A 42 -5.72 10.60 -5.94
N ASN A 43 -6.15 10.73 -4.68
CA ASN A 43 -5.31 11.40 -3.68
C ASN A 43 -4.09 10.52 -3.39
N LEU A 44 -2.91 11.14 -3.40
CA LEU A 44 -1.66 10.50 -3.04
C LEU A 44 -1.67 10.12 -1.55
N LEU A 45 -1.49 8.83 -1.27
CA LEU A 45 -1.48 8.28 0.09
C LEU A 45 -0.07 7.85 0.51
N ILE A 46 0.68 7.28 -0.43
CA ILE A 46 2.06 6.85 -0.21
C ILE A 46 2.88 7.30 -1.41
N ASP A 47 4.04 7.87 -1.11
CA ASP A 47 5.09 8.22 -2.05
C ASP A 47 6.43 8.03 -1.32
N GLU A 48 6.92 6.80 -1.32
CA GLU A 48 8.06 6.38 -0.51
C GLU A 48 9.05 5.53 -1.31
N LEU A 49 10.28 5.40 -0.83
CA LEU A 49 11.28 4.55 -1.47
C LEU A 49 10.89 3.07 -1.36
N ALA A 50 11.02 2.36 -2.47
CA ALA A 50 10.96 0.91 -2.51
C ALA A 50 12.37 0.30 -2.39
N VAL A 51 12.45 -0.95 -1.96
CA VAL A 51 13.70 -1.71 -1.90
C VAL A 51 13.90 -2.43 -3.23
N ILE A 52 15.12 -2.36 -3.77
CA ILE A 52 15.52 -3.21 -4.91
C ILE A 52 16.08 -4.50 -4.34
N GLU A 53 15.36 -5.60 -4.51
CA GLU A 53 15.73 -6.93 -4.00
C GLU A 53 16.69 -7.64 -4.97
N SER A 54 16.46 -7.48 -6.28
CA SER A 54 17.30 -8.07 -7.33
C SER A 54 17.45 -7.08 -8.48
N ILE A 55 18.68 -6.59 -8.68
CA ILE A 55 19.01 -5.59 -9.71
C ILE A 55 18.78 -6.14 -11.12
N ASN A 56 19.27 -7.37 -11.38
CA ASN A 56 19.27 -7.95 -12.73
C ASN A 56 17.92 -8.58 -13.13
N GLU A 57 17.09 -8.95 -12.14
CA GLU A 57 15.77 -9.55 -12.37
C GLU A 57 14.64 -8.51 -12.21
N GLY A 58 15.00 -7.25 -11.96
CA GLY A 58 14.03 -6.18 -11.77
C GLY A 58 13.11 -6.37 -10.58
N THR A 59 13.52 -7.11 -9.55
CA THR A 59 12.66 -7.41 -8.40
C THR A 59 12.75 -6.30 -7.36
N VAL A 60 11.60 -5.76 -6.98
CA VAL A 60 11.44 -4.70 -5.99
C VAL A 60 10.47 -5.12 -4.90
N SER A 61 10.59 -4.49 -3.74
CA SER A 61 9.64 -4.68 -2.65
C SER A 61 9.26 -3.37 -1.96
N TYR A 62 8.08 -3.35 -1.35
CA TYR A 62 7.65 -2.29 -0.46
C TYR A 62 6.94 -2.90 0.76
N THR A 63 7.38 -2.50 1.95
CA THR A 63 6.80 -2.95 3.22
C THR A 63 5.89 -1.89 3.80
N PHE A 64 4.63 -2.23 4.01
CA PHE A 64 3.66 -1.36 4.65
C PHE A 64 3.99 -1.18 6.14
N HIS A 65 4.12 0.07 6.54
CA HIS A 65 4.35 0.51 7.91
C HIS A 65 3.04 0.74 8.68
N SER A 66 3.15 1.00 9.98
CA SER A 66 2.00 1.32 10.83
C SER A 66 1.25 2.53 10.30
N GLY A 67 -0.09 2.48 10.32
CA GLY A 67 -0.96 3.54 9.78
C GLY A 67 -1.31 3.39 8.29
N GLN A 68 -0.42 2.80 7.48
CA GLN A 68 -0.59 2.77 6.02
C GLN A 68 -1.65 1.76 5.53
N THR A 69 -2.11 0.87 6.40
CA THR A 69 -3.19 -0.09 6.12
C THR A 69 -4.45 0.14 6.96
N GLU A 70 -4.60 1.31 7.60
CA GLU A 70 -5.74 1.60 8.47
C GLU A 70 -7.03 1.91 7.71
N LEU A 71 -6.92 2.47 6.50
CA LEU A 71 -8.08 2.78 5.69
C LEU A 71 -8.53 1.56 4.89
N THR A 72 -9.72 1.07 5.17
CA THR A 72 -10.32 0.00 4.36
C THR A 72 -10.75 0.53 3.00
N GLY A 73 -10.57 -0.26 1.95
CA GLY A 73 -10.96 0.18 0.62
C GLY A 73 -10.23 -0.53 -0.50
N THR A 74 -10.39 0.03 -1.69
CA THR A 74 -9.58 -0.32 -2.87
C THR A 74 -8.64 0.86 -3.13
N PHE A 75 -7.39 0.54 -3.43
CA PHE A 75 -6.32 1.48 -3.73
C PHE A 75 -5.63 1.08 -5.03
N LYS A 76 -4.96 2.04 -5.66
CA LYS A 76 -4.14 1.82 -6.85
C LYS A 76 -2.70 2.10 -6.47
N ALA A 77 -1.78 1.30 -6.98
CA ALA A 77 -0.35 1.50 -6.73
C ALA A 77 0.49 1.18 -7.96
N GLU A 78 1.63 1.85 -8.05
CA GLU A 78 2.61 1.75 -9.14
C GLU A 78 4.02 1.91 -8.54
N PHE A 79 5.02 1.46 -9.29
CA PHE A 79 6.43 1.68 -9.01
C PHE A 79 7.01 2.63 -10.05
N GLU A 80 7.55 3.74 -9.57
CA GLU A 80 8.27 4.70 -10.40
C GLU A 80 9.76 4.43 -10.33
N VAL A 81 10.37 4.15 -11.48
CA VAL A 81 11.80 3.86 -11.62
C VAL A 81 12.48 5.07 -12.25
N TYR A 82 13.42 5.64 -11.50
CA TYR A 82 14.33 6.69 -11.93
C TYR A 82 15.70 6.07 -12.20
N GLY A 83 15.97 5.78 -13.46
CA GLY A 83 17.23 5.20 -13.92
C GLY A 83 18.26 6.25 -14.35
N PRO A 84 19.45 5.81 -14.77
CA PRO A 84 20.50 6.70 -15.26
C PRO A 84 20.06 7.48 -16.50
N ASN A 85 20.72 8.61 -16.79
CA ASN A 85 20.47 9.45 -17.96
C ASN A 85 19.01 9.96 -18.06
N ASN A 86 18.40 10.30 -16.91
CA ASN A 86 17.01 10.78 -16.83
C ASN A 86 15.96 9.79 -17.36
N GLN A 87 16.26 8.49 -17.36
CA GLN A 87 15.26 7.49 -17.71
C GLN A 87 14.21 7.41 -16.60
N PHE A 88 12.96 7.67 -16.96
CA PHE A 88 11.82 7.52 -16.07
C PHE A 88 10.86 6.48 -16.65
N LYS A 89 10.47 5.50 -15.84
CA LYS A 89 9.53 4.44 -16.22
C LYS A 89 8.59 4.16 -15.05
N VAL A 90 7.33 3.85 -15.38
CA VAL A 90 6.29 3.55 -14.39
C VAL A 90 5.80 2.14 -14.62
N PHE A 91 5.76 1.34 -13.56
CA PHE A 91 5.37 -0.07 -13.60
C PHE A 91 4.21 -0.37 -12.65
N PRO A 92 3.29 -1.27 -13.03
CA PRO A 92 3.22 -1.96 -14.31
C PRO A 92 2.80 -1.05 -15.47
N ASN A 93 3.26 -1.31 -16.69
CA ASN A 93 3.04 -0.42 -17.83
C ASN A 93 1.62 -0.50 -18.43
N LYS A 94 0.90 -1.61 -18.20
CA LYS A 94 -0.42 -1.90 -18.80
C LYS A 94 -1.59 -1.58 -17.87
N GLU A 95 -1.38 -1.67 -16.56
CA GLU A 95 -2.36 -1.44 -15.50
C GLU A 95 -1.62 -1.02 -14.22
N TYR A 96 -2.36 -0.58 -13.22
CA TYR A 96 -1.86 -0.41 -11.84
C TYR A 96 -2.03 -1.69 -11.02
N LEU A 97 -1.27 -1.79 -9.93
CA LEU A 97 -1.51 -2.75 -8.87
C LEU A 97 -2.78 -2.35 -8.13
N ARG A 98 -3.70 -3.29 -7.92
CA ARG A 98 -4.86 -3.06 -7.06
C ARG A 98 -4.54 -3.58 -5.66
N ILE A 99 -4.73 -2.76 -4.65
CA ILE A 99 -4.56 -3.15 -3.25
C ILE A 99 -5.92 -3.06 -2.58
N LYS A 100 -6.36 -4.18 -2.00
CA LYS A 100 -7.64 -4.28 -1.31
C LYS A 100 -7.40 -4.49 0.18
N ILE A 101 -7.77 -3.49 0.97
CA ILE A 101 -7.69 -3.54 2.44
C ILE A 101 -9.08 -3.85 2.97
N HIS A 102 -9.19 -5.00 3.63
CA HIS A 102 -10.45 -5.49 4.19
C HIS A 102 -10.54 -5.18 5.69
N PRO A 103 -11.74 -4.89 6.21
CA PRO A 103 -11.94 -4.79 7.65
C PRO A 103 -11.38 -6.00 8.39
N LYS A 104 -10.78 -5.74 9.55
CA LYS A 104 -10.42 -6.78 10.50
C LYS A 104 -11.69 -7.25 11.21
N LEU A 105 -11.85 -8.58 11.35
CA LEU A 105 -13.05 -9.15 11.98
C LEU A 105 -13.14 -8.82 13.47
N ARG A 106 -12.00 -8.73 14.15
CA ARG A 106 -11.93 -8.17 15.51
C ARG A 106 -11.91 -6.65 15.39
N HIS A 107 -13.08 -6.07 15.13
CA HIS A 107 -13.32 -4.68 15.44
C HIS A 107 -13.25 -4.55 16.97
N LEU A 108 -12.49 -3.60 17.51
CA LEU A 108 -12.66 -3.25 18.91
C LEU A 108 -14.13 -2.81 19.04
N GLN A 109 -14.96 -3.64 19.68
CA GLN A 109 -16.22 -3.17 20.21
C GLN A 109 -15.85 -2.11 21.24
N GLN A 110 -15.80 -0.84 20.82
CA GLN A 110 -15.95 0.25 21.77
C GLN A 110 -17.40 0.24 22.21
N ASN A 111 -17.73 -0.70 23.10
CA ASN A 111 -18.94 -0.68 23.88
C ASN A 111 -18.79 0.46 24.89
N HIS A 112 -18.96 1.70 24.46
CA HIS A 112 -19.34 2.76 25.39
C HIS A 112 -20.86 2.73 25.57
N SER A 113 -21.35 1.66 26.19
CA SER A 113 -22.68 1.64 26.80
C SER A 113 -22.55 2.15 28.22
N SER A 114 -22.95 3.39 28.44
CA SER A 114 -23.57 3.82 29.69
C SER A 114 -24.50 4.99 29.37
N SER A 115 -25.68 4.64 28.85
CA SER A 115 -26.83 5.52 28.81
C SER A 115 -27.33 5.80 30.23
N ILE A 116 -27.74 7.04 30.42
CA ILE A 116 -28.39 7.64 31.59
C ILE A 116 -29.58 6.83 32.11
N LEU A 117 -29.67 6.65 33.43
CA LEU A 117 -30.90 6.63 34.26
C LEU A 117 -30.48 7.28 35.60
N ASP A 118 -30.80 8.54 35.87
CA ASP A 118 -31.99 8.99 36.62
C ASP A 118 -32.48 8.04 37.73
N GLY A 119 -32.63 8.58 38.95
CA GLY A 119 -33.26 7.92 40.10
C GLY A 119 -32.34 7.74 41.31
N GLY A 120 -32.31 8.72 42.21
CA GLY A 120 -31.64 8.57 43.51
C GLY A 120 -31.73 9.80 44.42
N ASP A 121 -32.94 10.28 44.66
CA ASP A 121 -33.24 11.22 45.73
C ASP A 121 -33.07 10.50 47.08
N PHE A 122 -32.08 10.87 47.91
CA PHE A 122 -32.06 10.54 49.34
C PHE A 122 -31.20 11.52 50.17
N LYS A 123 -31.95 12.21 51.06
CA LYS A 123 -31.60 13.02 52.23
C LYS A 123 -31.42 14.52 52.04
#